data_AF-A0A1D2V851-F1
#
_entry.id   AF-A0A1D2V851-F1
#
_cell.length_a   1.000
_cell.length_b   1.000
_cell.length_c   1.000
_cell.angle_alpha   90.00
_cell.angle_beta   90.00
_cell.angle_gamma   90.00
#
_symmetry.space_group_name_H-M   'P 1'
#
loop_
_entity.id
_entity.type
_entity.pdbx_description
1 polymer ?
#
loop_
_entity_poly.entity_id
_entity_poly.type
_entity_poly.pdbx_seq_one_letter_code
_entity_poly.pdbx_strand_id
1 'polypeptide(L)'
;MTMDIVLDIKEGRHPLYETIAATFVPNGIYLNGSTSNDEKWFENGFERILLLTGANFSGKSVYLSQCALITFLAHIGSYVPASKATIGLTDKILTRIMSKESISKMQSTFLIDSQQMSKCLKLMTEKSLLI
;
A
#
# COMPACT_ATOMS: atom_id res chain seq x y z
N MET A 1 6.49 12.97 -9.44
CA MET A 1 5.07 12.56 -9.48
C MET A 1 4.62 12.53 -10.93
N THR A 2 3.74 11.59 -11.30
CA THR A 2 3.09 11.53 -12.62
C THR A 2 1.57 11.59 -12.49
N MET A 3 0.89 11.96 -13.58
CA MET A 3 -0.57 11.86 -13.69
C MET A 3 -1.04 10.42 -13.93
N ASP A 4 -0.14 9.55 -14.40
CA ASP A 4 -0.43 8.14 -14.62
C ASP A 4 -0.68 7.41 -13.30
N ILE A 5 -1.50 6.36 -13.34
CA ILE A 5 -1.69 5.46 -12.20
C ILE A 5 -0.53 4.47 -12.17
N VAL A 6 0.50 4.78 -11.39
CA VAL A 6 1.69 3.95 -11.26
C VAL A 6 2.29 4.05 -9.85
N LEU A 7 2.81 2.94 -9.35
CA LEU A 7 3.63 2.87 -8.16
C LEU A 7 4.88 2.05 -8.51
N ASP A 8 5.95 2.72 -8.93
CA ASP A 8 7.23 2.10 -9.24
C ASP A 8 8.29 2.60 -8.25
N ILE A 9 8.70 1.74 -7.33
CA ILE A 9 9.75 2.04 -6.34
C ILE A 9 10.89 1.05 -6.57
N LYS A 10 12.12 1.57 -6.73
CA LYS A 10 13.35 0.78 -6.84
C LYS A 10 14.17 0.92 -5.57
N GLU A 11 14.62 -0.21 -5.03
CA GLU A 11 15.40 -0.26 -3.78
C GLU A 11 14.76 0.55 -2.64
N GLY A 12 13.44 0.42 -2.47
CA GLY A 12 12.70 1.13 -1.43
C GLY A 12 13.04 0.59 -0.04
N ARG A 13 13.11 1.49 0.94
CA ARG A 13 13.42 1.16 2.33
C ARG A 13 12.37 1.74 3.26
N HIS A 14 12.08 1.03 4.35
CA HIS A 14 11.05 1.50 5.28
C HIS A 14 11.57 2.69 6.08
N PRO A 15 10.95 3.89 5.99
CA PRO A 15 11.53 5.13 6.52
C PRO A 15 11.90 5.10 8.00
N LEU A 16 11.19 4.30 8.79
CA LEU A 16 11.45 4.15 10.24
C LEU A 16 12.29 2.92 10.59
N TYR A 17 12.25 1.84 9.81
CA TYR A 17 12.96 0.61 10.19
C TYR A 17 14.43 0.66 9.75
N GLU A 18 14.72 1.35 8.65
CA GLU A 18 16.10 1.57 8.20
C GLU A 18 16.95 2.31 9.24
N THR A 19 16.35 3.21 10.02
CA THR A 19 17.09 4.01 11.00
C THR A 19 17.41 3.27 12.29
N ILE A 20 16.73 2.17 12.57
CA ILE A 20 16.88 1.38 13.81
C ILE A 20 17.47 -0.01 13.57
N ALA A 21 17.31 -0.57 12.38
CA ALA A 21 17.85 -1.88 12.04
C ALA A 21 19.33 -1.75 11.66
N ALA A 22 20.18 -2.65 12.17
CA ALA A 22 21.60 -2.69 11.80
C ALA A 22 21.80 -2.92 10.29
N THR A 23 20.89 -3.68 9.68
CA THR A 23 20.83 -3.93 8.24
C THR A 23 19.39 -3.95 7.80
N PHE A 24 19.08 -3.23 6.72
CA PHE A 24 17.77 -3.25 6.08
C PHE A 24 17.93 -3.64 4.61
N VAL A 25 17.23 -4.70 4.18
CA VAL A 25 17.25 -5.13 2.78
C VAL A 25 16.24 -4.30 1.99
N PRO A 26 16.68 -3.49 1.01
CA PRO A 26 15.77 -2.71 0.18
C PRO A 26 14.89 -3.61 -0.68
N ASN A 27 13.65 -3.17 -0.95
CA ASN A 27 12.69 -3.90 -1.76
C ASN A 27 12.01 -2.97 -2.78
N GLY A 28 11.82 -3.46 -4.00
CA GLY A 28 11.06 -2.75 -5.03
C GLY A 28 9.58 -3.12 -5.03
N ILE A 29 8.77 -2.25 -5.64
CA ILE A 29 7.40 -2.57 -6.04
C ILE A 29 7.15 -1.98 -7.42
N TYR A 30 6.37 -2.68 -8.23
CA TYR A 30 5.83 -2.17 -9.47
C TYR A 30 4.34 -2.48 -9.51
N LEU A 31 3.51 -1.45 -9.59
CA LEU A 31 2.09 -1.54 -9.88
C LEU A 31 1.75 -0.49 -10.92
N ASN A 32 0.85 -0.81 -11.83
CA ASN A 32 0.33 0.15 -12.79
C ASN A 32 -1.16 -0.06 -13.03
N GLY A 33 -1.82 0.98 -13.51
CA GLY A 33 -3.25 0.97 -13.78
C GLY A 33 -3.63 2.00 -14.82
N SER A 34 -4.92 2.12 -15.05
CA SER A 34 -5.53 3.07 -15.98
C SER A 34 -6.89 3.52 -15.43
N THR A 35 -7.28 4.74 -15.79
CA THR A 35 -8.60 5.30 -15.49
C THR A 35 -9.70 4.77 -16.41
N SER A 36 -9.35 3.87 -17.33
CA SER A 36 -10.35 3.15 -18.10
C SER A 36 -11.07 2.18 -17.16
N ASN A 37 -12.40 2.35 -17.04
CA ASN A 37 -13.34 1.39 -16.47
C ASN A 37 -13.45 0.10 -17.30
N ASP A 38 -12.35 -0.31 -17.92
CA ASP A 38 -12.28 -1.50 -18.71
C ASP A 38 -12.25 -2.69 -17.75
N GLU A 39 -13.36 -3.43 -17.70
CA GLU A 39 -13.49 -4.66 -16.90
C GLU A 39 -12.41 -5.69 -17.27
N LYS A 40 -11.77 -5.53 -18.45
CA LYS A 40 -10.66 -6.32 -18.97
C LYS A 40 -9.29 -5.69 -18.74
N TRP A 41 -9.11 -4.92 -17.68
CA TRP A 41 -7.81 -4.33 -17.33
C TRP A 41 -6.67 -5.37 -17.26
N PHE A 42 -6.97 -6.63 -16.93
CA PHE A 42 -6.01 -7.74 -16.90
C PHE A 42 -5.56 -8.16 -18.32
N GLU A 43 -6.41 -8.01 -19.35
CA GLU A 43 -6.05 -8.28 -20.76
C GLU A 43 -5.13 -7.18 -21.30
N ASN A 44 -5.27 -5.95 -20.77
CA ASN A 44 -4.42 -4.80 -21.11
C ASN A 44 -3.05 -4.82 -20.41
N GLY A 45 -2.73 -5.89 -19.65
CA GLY A 45 -1.43 -6.07 -18.99
C GLY A 45 -1.20 -5.19 -17.77
N PHE A 46 -2.24 -4.63 -17.15
CA PHE A 46 -2.08 -3.83 -15.92
C PHE A 46 -1.87 -4.72 -14.69
N GLU A 47 -0.83 -4.42 -13.91
CA GLU A 47 -0.49 -5.04 -12.63
C GLU A 47 -1.05 -4.18 -11.48
N ARG A 48 -2.37 -4.23 -11.29
CA ARG A 48 -3.07 -3.42 -10.25
C ARG A 48 -3.04 -4.05 -8.86
N ILE A 49 -2.82 -5.36 -8.78
CA ILE A 49 -2.97 -6.15 -7.55
C ILE A 49 -1.71 -6.97 -7.33
N LEU A 50 -1.14 -6.86 -6.13
CA LEU A 50 -0.04 -7.70 -5.66
C LEU A 50 -0.55 -8.68 -4.59
N LEU A 51 -0.43 -9.98 -4.86
CA LEU A 51 -0.66 -11.02 -3.86
C LEU A 51 0.67 -11.38 -3.18
N LEU A 52 0.86 -10.92 -1.95
CA LEU A 52 2.08 -11.16 -1.19
C LEU A 52 1.95 -12.37 -0.26
N THR A 53 2.72 -13.43 -0.53
CA THR A 53 2.75 -14.66 0.28
C THR A 53 4.10 -14.86 0.96
N GLY A 54 4.18 -15.78 1.91
CA GLY A 54 5.41 -16.12 2.64
C GLY A 54 5.19 -16.40 4.12
N ALA A 55 6.20 -16.95 4.79
CA ALA A 55 6.15 -17.30 6.22
C ALA A 55 5.88 -16.09 7.11
N ASN A 56 5.28 -16.29 8.29
CA ASN A 56 5.19 -15.22 9.29
C ASN A 56 6.60 -14.72 9.65
N PHE A 57 6.71 -13.43 9.98
CA PHE A 57 7.98 -12.73 10.24
C PHE A 57 8.93 -12.57 9.04
N SER A 58 8.52 -12.94 7.82
CA SER A 58 9.31 -12.69 6.60
C SER A 58 9.32 -11.24 6.10
N GLY A 59 8.84 -10.27 6.89
CA GLY A 59 8.83 -8.85 6.53
C GLY A 59 7.63 -8.37 5.68
N LYS A 60 6.62 -9.21 5.40
CA LYS A 60 5.47 -8.83 4.55
C LYS A 60 4.77 -7.53 5.01
N SER A 61 4.45 -7.43 6.30
CA SER A 61 3.79 -6.22 6.84
C SER A 61 4.70 -4.99 6.76
N VAL A 62 6.01 -5.17 6.94
CA VAL A 62 7.01 -4.10 6.81
C VAL A 62 7.10 -3.62 5.37
N TYR A 63 7.05 -4.54 4.40
CA TYR A 63 7.04 -4.22 2.98
C TYR A 63 5.80 -3.43 2.57
N LEU A 64 4.61 -3.84 3.03
CA LEU A 64 3.36 -3.14 2.74
C LEU A 64 3.34 -1.73 3.36
N SER A 65 3.73 -1.60 4.64
CA SER A 65 3.81 -0.28 5.29
C SER A 65 4.88 0.62 4.68
N GLN A 66 5.99 0.06 4.20
CA GLN A 66 7.02 0.79 3.45
C GLN A 66 6.41 1.45 2.21
N CYS A 67 5.65 0.71 1.40
CA CYS A 67 5.03 1.25 0.20
C CYS A 67 4.08 2.40 0.54
N ALA A 68 3.25 2.25 1.58
CA ALA A 68 2.34 3.29 2.05
C ALA A 68 3.08 4.57 2.47
N LEU A 69 4.14 4.42 3.27
CA LEU A 69 4.90 5.54 3.81
C LEU A 69 5.70 6.26 2.73
N ILE A 70 6.28 5.53 1.77
CA ILE A 70 6.98 6.13 0.63
C ILE A 70 5.99 6.95 -0.22
N THR A 71 4.80 6.42 -0.49
CA THR A 71 3.73 7.15 -1.18
C THR A 71 3.34 8.43 -0.43
N PHE A 72 3.14 8.33 0.89
CA PHE A 72 2.82 9.48 1.72
C PHE A 72 3.92 10.55 1.69
N LEU A 73 5.19 10.16 1.85
CA LEU A 73 6.34 11.08 1.83
C LEU A 73 6.46 11.80 0.48
N ALA A 74 6.23 11.10 -0.63
CA ALA A 74 6.23 11.72 -1.95
C ALA A 74 5.14 12.78 -2.07
N HIS A 75 3.94 12.53 -1.54
CA HIS A 75 2.80 13.45 -1.62
C HIS A 75 2.95 14.72 -0.77
N ILE A 76 3.75 14.68 0.29
CA ILE A 76 4.08 15.87 1.09
C ILE A 76 5.29 16.65 0.53
N GLY A 77 5.86 16.22 -0.60
CA GLY A 77 7.02 16.85 -1.23
C GLY A 77 8.36 16.51 -0.58
N SER A 78 8.43 15.45 0.22
CA SER A 78 9.68 14.96 0.81
C SER A 78 10.46 14.10 -0.18
N TYR A 79 11.78 14.07 -0.02
CA TYR A 79 12.58 12.96 -0.53
C TYR A 79 12.09 11.64 0.07
N VAL A 80 12.18 10.57 -0.71
CA VAL A 80 11.75 9.23 -0.31
C VAL A 80 12.95 8.29 -0.20
N PRO A 81 12.96 7.33 0.74
CA PRO A 81 14.05 6.38 0.92
C PRO A 81 14.02 5.27 -0.15
N ALA A 82 14.37 5.62 -1.38
CA ALA A 82 14.48 4.71 -2.51
C ALA A 82 15.60 5.17 -3.45
N SER A 83 16.13 4.27 -4.29
CA SER A 83 17.08 4.66 -5.35
C SER A 83 16.38 5.45 -6.46
N LYS A 84 15.14 5.08 -6.77
CA LYS A 84 14.25 5.77 -7.71
C LYS A 84 12.80 5.49 -7.32
N ALA A 85 11.94 6.49 -7.43
CA ALA A 85 10.51 6.32 -7.21
C ALA A 85 9.70 7.13 -8.23
N THR A 86 8.83 6.45 -8.97
CA THR A 86 7.80 7.05 -9.81
C THR A 86 6.45 6.75 -9.19
N ILE A 87 5.85 7.77 -8.59
CA ILE A 87 4.59 7.65 -7.85
C ILE A 87 3.55 8.52 -8.56
N GLY A 88 2.47 7.87 -8.99
CA GLY A 88 1.28 8.50 -9.52
C GLY A 88 0.49 9.22 -8.43
N LEU A 89 -0.35 10.17 -8.83
CA LEU A 89 -1.20 10.87 -7.87
C LEU A 89 -2.15 9.89 -7.16
N THR A 90 -1.89 9.66 -5.87
CA THR A 90 -2.70 8.82 -4.98
C THR A 90 -3.67 9.70 -4.20
N ASP A 91 -4.96 9.40 -4.29
CA ASP A 91 -5.99 10.21 -3.61
C ASP A 91 -6.24 9.75 -2.16
N LYS A 92 -6.12 8.45 -1.90
CA LYS A 92 -6.32 7.84 -0.59
C LYS A 92 -5.37 6.67 -0.39
N ILE A 93 -4.85 6.55 0.82
CA ILE A 93 -4.20 5.33 1.31
C ILE A 93 -5.20 4.67 2.27
N LEU A 94 -5.72 3.51 1.87
CA LEU A 94 -6.68 2.73 2.63
C LEU A 94 -5.97 1.51 3.18
N THR A 95 -6.13 1.23 4.46
CA THR A 95 -5.50 0.08 5.13
C THR A 95 -6.50 -0.53 6.10
N ARG A 96 -6.45 -1.85 6.24
CA ARG A 96 -7.00 -2.50 7.43
C ARG A 96 -6.10 -2.17 8.62
N ILE A 97 -6.66 -1.70 9.71
CA ILE A 97 -5.93 -1.50 10.96
C ILE A 97 -6.38 -2.57 11.94
N MET A 98 -5.42 -3.29 12.53
CA MET A 98 -5.71 -4.25 13.58
C MET A 98 -6.29 -3.49 14.78
N SER A 99 -7.60 -3.61 15.00
CA SER A 99 -8.27 -2.95 16.12
C SER A 99 -7.95 -3.70 17.41
N LYS A 100 -7.41 -3.00 18.41
CA LYS A 100 -7.36 -3.54 19.77
C LYS A 100 -8.79 -3.83 20.23
N GLU A 101 -9.02 -5.04 20.71
CA GLU A 101 -10.28 -5.44 21.31
C GLU A 101 -10.63 -4.50 22.47
N SER A 102 -11.92 -4.25 22.64
CA SER A 102 -12.43 -3.56 23.82
C SER A 102 -13.72 -4.23 24.22
N ILE A 103 -13.83 -4.65 25.49
CA ILE A 103 -15.06 -5.22 26.07
C ILE A 103 -16.24 -4.25 25.90
N SER A 104 -15.97 -2.95 25.82
CA SER A 104 -16.99 -1.91 25.57
C SER A 104 -17.56 -1.92 24.15
N LYS A 105 -16.88 -2.55 23.18
CA LYS A 105 -17.40 -2.74 21.81
C LYS A 105 -18.02 -4.13 21.74
N MET A 106 -19.36 -4.21 21.82
CA MET A 106 -20.13 -5.45 21.67
C MET A 106 -20.13 -5.96 20.21
N GLN A 107 -18.95 -6.14 19.60
CA GLN A 107 -18.78 -6.59 18.23
C GLN A 107 -17.65 -7.62 18.16
N SER A 108 -17.83 -8.66 17.36
CA SER A 108 -16.77 -9.64 17.13
C SER A 108 -15.63 -9.05 16.29
N THR A 109 -14.42 -9.56 16.46
CA THR A 109 -13.25 -9.19 15.66
C THR A 109 -13.52 -9.35 14.16
N PHE A 110 -14.21 -10.42 13.78
CA PHE A 110 -14.65 -10.65 12.40
C PHE A 110 -15.59 -9.55 11.87
N LEU A 111 -16.56 -9.10 12.68
CA LEU A 111 -17.48 -8.03 12.29
C LEU A 111 -16.73 -6.70 12.09
N ILE A 112 -15.80 -6.38 13.00
CA ILE A 112 -14.99 -5.16 12.89
C ILE A 112 -14.14 -5.19 11.62
N ASP A 113 -13.47 -6.32 11.35
CA ASP A 113 -12.64 -6.49 10.15
C ASP A 113 -13.49 -6.38 8.87
N SER A 114 -14.66 -7.03 8.85
CA SER A 114 -15.58 -7.00 7.71
C SER A 114 -16.10 -5.57 7.44
N GLN A 115 -16.39 -4.81 8.50
CA GLN A 115 -16.80 -3.41 8.39
C GLN A 115 -15.67 -2.52 7.86
N GLN A 116 -14.43 -2.75 8.28
CA GLN A 116 -13.27 -2.03 7.73
C GLN A 116 -13.08 -2.33 6.24
N MET A 117 -13.19 -3.59 5.83
CA MET A 117 -13.13 -3.98 4.41
C MET A 117 -14.25 -3.35 3.59
N SER A 118 -15.50 -3.40 4.08
CA SER A 118 -16.64 -2.76 3.42
C SER A 118 -16.41 -1.25 3.25
N LYS A 119 -15.85 -0.59 4.26
CA LYS A 119 -15.52 0.84 4.19
C LYS A 119 -14.44 1.12 3.15
N CYS A 120 -13.38 0.30 3.07
CA CYS A 120 -12.34 0.46 2.07
C CYS A 120 -12.90 0.33 0.65
N LEU A 121 -13.68 -0.72 0.39
CA LEU A 121 -14.30 -0.96 -0.92
C LEU A 121 -15.28 0.15 -1.35
N LYS A 122 -15.99 0.77 -0.40
CA LYS A 122 -16.91 1.88 -0.68
C LYS A 122 -16.19 3.19 -0.99
N LEU A 123 -14.98 3.39 -0.47
CA LEU A 123 -14.24 4.67 -0.57
C LEU A 123 -13.14 4.65 -1.64
N MET A 124 -12.72 3.46 -2.08
CA MET A 124 -11.65 3.32 -3.07
C MET A 124 -12.05 3.96 -4.39
N THR A 125 -11.06 4.57 -5.04
CA THR A 125 -11.13 5.04 -6.42
C THR A 125 -10.02 4.37 -7.22
N GLU A 126 -9.97 4.61 -8.53
CA GLU A 126 -8.90 4.12 -9.40
C GLU A 126 -7.50 4.63 -9.00
N LYS A 127 -7.45 5.72 -8.22
CA LYS A 127 -6.22 6.36 -7.73
C LYS A 127 -5.91 6.02 -6.27
N SER A 128 -6.69 5.14 -5.65
CA SER A 128 -6.48 4.77 -4.26
C SER A 128 -5.44 3.65 -4.14
N LEU A 129 -4.56 3.75 -3.14
CA LEU A 129 -3.67 2.67 -2.72
C LEU A 129 -4.35 1.91 -1.58
N LEU A 130 -4.75 0.67 -1.84
CA LEU A 130 -5.33 -0.23 -0.85
C LEU A 130 -4.30 -1.26 -0.37
N ILE A 131 -4.20 -1.45 0.94
CA ILE A 131 -3.28 -2.38 1.61
C ILE A 131 -4.05 -3.31 2.55
#